data_AF-A0A7W1L1X7-F1
#
_entry.id   AF-A0A7W1L1X7-F1
#
_cell.length_a   1.000
_cell.length_b   1.000
_cell.length_c   1.000
_cell.angle_alpha   90.00
_cell.angle_beta   90.00
_cell.angle_gamma   90.00
#
_symmetry.space_group_name_H-M   'P 1'
#
loop_
_entity.id
_entity.type
_entity.pdbx_description
1 polymer ?
#
loop_
_entity_poly.entity_id
_entity_poly.type
_entity_poly.pdbx_seq_one_letter_code
_entity_poly.pdbx_strand_id
1 'polypeptide(L)'
;MSALENGHQIAELREFLQARDEQPLPETVEAFLREAEHNAKRLRDRGPAVLVECADAQLAETLAQHEKTKPLCLRAGDRYLVVAAQDEEKFRQALHNLGYCLPKV
;
A
#
# COMPACT_ATOMS: atom_id res chain seq x y z
N MET A 1 -13.50 -14.27 0.30
CA MET A 1 -12.61 -13.10 0.16
C MET A 1 -13.37 -11.87 -0.31
N SER A 2 -14.18 -11.93 -1.38
CA SER A 2 -14.99 -10.79 -1.87
C SER A 2 -15.78 -10.01 -0.80
N ALA A 3 -16.36 -10.68 0.21
CA ALA A 3 -17.04 -9.98 1.30
C ALA A 3 -16.10 -9.06 2.12
N LEU A 4 -14.86 -9.49 2.37
CA LEU A 4 -13.86 -8.71 3.11
C LEU A 4 -13.36 -7.53 2.29
N GLU A 5 -13.19 -7.73 0.98
CA GLU A 5 -12.84 -6.66 0.03
C GLU A 5 -13.93 -5.59 -0.04
N ASN A 6 -15.19 -5.97 0.12
CA ASN A 6 -16.33 -5.05 0.21
C ASN A 6 -16.53 -4.44 1.61
N GLY A 7 -15.61 -4.69 2.56
CA GLY A 7 -15.63 -4.10 3.90
C GLY A 7 -16.48 -4.83 4.94
N HIS A 8 -17.02 -6.00 4.64
CA HIS A 8 -17.73 -6.82 5.63
C HIS A 8 -16.76 -7.38 6.68
N GLN A 9 -17.25 -7.53 7.92
CA GLN A 9 -16.43 -8.00 9.03
C GLN A 9 -16.66 -9.48 9.31
N ILE A 10 -15.58 -10.24 9.55
CA ILE A 10 -15.70 -11.66 9.92
C ILE A 10 -16.41 -11.85 11.26
N ALA A 11 -16.30 -10.88 12.16
CA ALA A 11 -17.02 -10.88 13.43
C ALA A 11 -18.54 -10.99 13.23
N GLU A 12 -19.11 -10.24 12.28
CA GLU A 12 -20.54 -10.26 11.96
C GLU A 12 -20.99 -11.64 11.46
N LEU A 13 -20.18 -12.27 10.60
CA LEU A 13 -20.44 -13.62 10.11
C LEU A 13 -20.39 -14.65 11.24
N ARG A 14 -19.41 -14.55 12.14
CA ARG A 14 -19.26 -15.46 13.29
C ARG A 14 -20.46 -15.36 14.23
N GLU A 15 -20.86 -14.14 14.58
CA GLU A 15 -22.03 -13.88 15.43
C GLU A 15 -23.31 -14.41 14.79
N PHE A 16 -23.49 -14.22 13.48
CA PHE A 16 -24.63 -14.75 12.75
C PHE A 16 -24.74 -16.27 12.80
N LEU A 17 -23.62 -16.99 12.66
CA LEU A 17 -23.62 -18.45 12.72
C LEU A 17 -23.92 -18.96 14.14
N GLN A 18 -23.33 -18.32 15.16
CA GLN A 18 -23.56 -18.66 16.57
C GLN A 18 -24.97 -18.33 17.04
N ALA A 19 -25.64 -17.35 16.45
CA ALA A 19 -27.02 -17.00 16.79
C ALA A 19 -28.05 -18.01 16.24
N ARG A 20 -27.67 -18.90 15.32
CA ARG A 20 -28.59 -19.84 14.65
C ARG A 20 -28.46 -21.29 15.10
N ASP A 21 -27.40 -21.61 15.84
CA ASP A 21 -27.15 -22.94 16.38
C ASP A 21 -26.56 -22.82 17.78
N GLU A 22 -27.11 -23.59 18.73
CA GLU A 22 -26.61 -23.65 20.10
C GLU A 22 -25.29 -24.43 20.20
N GLN A 23 -24.96 -25.22 19.17
CA GLN A 23 -23.70 -25.94 19.08
C GLN A 23 -22.55 -24.98 18.72
N PRO A 24 -21.36 -25.16 19.34
CA PRO A 24 -20.20 -24.36 18.97
C PRO A 24 -19.80 -24.63 17.51
N LEU A 25 -19.21 -23.61 16.89
CA LEU A 25 -18.65 -23.75 15.54
C LEU A 25 -17.60 -24.87 15.52
N PRO A 26 -17.59 -25.74 14.50
CA PRO A 26 -16.52 -26.72 14.34
C PRO A 26 -15.15 -26.05 14.31
N GLU A 27 -14.15 -26.68 14.91
CA GLU A 27 -12.79 -26.14 15.03
C GLU A 27 -12.20 -25.71 13.68
N THR A 28 -12.47 -26.48 12.63
CA THR A 28 -12.03 -26.19 11.25
C THR A 28 -12.62 -24.88 10.72
N VAL A 29 -13.88 -24.58 11.04
CA VAL A 29 -14.55 -23.34 10.65
C VAL A 29 -13.99 -22.17 11.45
N GLU A 30 -13.79 -22.33 12.76
CA GLU A 30 -13.17 -21.29 13.57
C GLU A 30 -11.74 -20.96 13.11
N ALA A 31 -10.92 -21.97 12.81
CA ALA A 31 -9.57 -21.79 12.31
C ALA A 31 -9.58 -21.01 10.99
N PHE A 32 -10.47 -21.36 10.07
CA PHE A 32 -10.64 -20.66 8.80
C PHE A 32 -11.06 -19.19 8.99
N LEU A 33 -12.05 -18.90 9.84
CA LEU A 33 -12.49 -17.53 10.10
C LEU A 33 -11.37 -16.69 10.74
N ARG A 34 -10.59 -17.27 11.66
CA ARG A 34 -9.43 -16.61 12.26
C ARG A 34 -8.35 -16.29 11.23
N GLU A 35 -8.02 -17.24 10.36
CA GLU A 35 -7.03 -17.03 9.30
C GLU A 35 -7.49 -15.98 8.29
N ALA A 36 -8.75 -16.03 7.87
CA ALA A 36 -9.33 -15.04 6.98
C ALA A 36 -9.30 -13.63 7.59
N GLU A 37 -9.59 -13.49 8.89
CA GLU A 37 -9.59 -12.19 9.57
C GLU A 37 -8.17 -11.65 9.68
N HIS A 38 -7.24 -12.54 10.05
CA HIS A 38 -5.83 -12.21 10.11
C HIS A 38 -5.33 -11.71 8.75
N ASN A 39 -5.58 -12.46 7.68
CA ASN A 39 -5.11 -12.14 6.34
C ASN A 39 -5.76 -10.87 5.75
N ALA A 40 -7.04 -10.62 6.02
CA ALA A 40 -7.73 -9.42 5.56
C ALA A 40 -7.08 -8.12 6.04
N LYS A 41 -6.41 -8.13 7.20
CA LYS A 41 -5.80 -6.95 7.83
C LYS A 41 -4.32 -6.76 7.49
N ARG A 42 -3.73 -7.65 6.67
CA ARG A 42 -2.27 -7.63 6.37
C ARG A 42 -1.86 -6.63 5.30
N LEU A 43 -2.81 -6.18 4.48
CA LEU A 43 -2.56 -5.25 3.39
C LEU A 43 -3.28 -3.94 3.69
N ARG A 44 -2.66 -2.83 3.30
CA ARG A 44 -3.25 -1.50 3.43
C ARG A 44 -2.98 -0.72 2.17
N ASP A 45 -4.06 -0.29 1.53
CA ASP A 45 -3.97 0.69 0.44
C ASP A 45 -3.47 2.03 1.00
N ARG A 46 -2.45 2.59 0.34
CA ARG A 46 -1.83 3.88 0.67
C ARG A 46 -2.24 4.99 -0.29
N GLY A 47 -3.15 4.70 -1.22
CA GLY A 47 -3.66 5.64 -2.21
C GLY A 47 -2.82 5.68 -3.49
N PRO A 48 -3.16 6.59 -4.42
CA PRO A 48 -2.48 6.72 -5.70
C PRO A 48 -1.03 7.19 -5.52
N ALA A 49 -0.18 6.72 -6.42
CA ALA A 49 1.21 7.13 -6.50
C ALA A 49 1.63 7.25 -7.96
N VAL A 50 2.60 8.13 -8.21
CA VAL A 50 3.20 8.33 -9.52
C VAL A 50 4.50 7.54 -9.58
N LEU A 51 4.67 6.78 -10.67
CA LEU A 51 5.92 6.12 -11.00
C LEU A 51 6.76 7.05 -11.88
N VAL A 52 7.95 7.39 -11.40
CA VAL A 52 8.91 8.26 -12.09
C VAL A 52 10.06 7.39 -12.58
N GLU A 53 10.30 7.41 -13.89
CA GLU A 53 11.45 6.74 -14.50
C GLU A 53 12.66 7.68 -14.52
N CYS A 54 13.78 7.21 -13.97
CA CYS A 54 15.08 7.86 -14.05
C CYS A 54 15.83 7.38 -15.29
N ALA A 55 16.75 8.21 -15.79
CA ALA A 55 17.59 7.88 -16.94
C ALA A 55 18.42 6.60 -16.74
N ASP A 56 18.87 6.36 -15.51
CA ASP A 56 19.63 5.19 -15.12
C ASP A 56 19.45 4.88 -13.61
N ALA A 57 20.00 3.74 -13.18
CA ALA A 57 19.91 3.28 -11.80
C ALA A 57 20.70 4.15 -10.81
N GLN A 58 21.76 4.83 -11.26
CA GLN A 58 22.59 5.69 -10.42
C GLN A 58 21.84 6.97 -10.04
N LEU A 59 21.10 7.54 -10.99
CA LEU A 59 20.23 8.68 -10.74
C LEU A 59 19.09 8.30 -9.78
N ALA A 60 18.46 7.14 -9.97
CA ALA A 60 17.43 6.65 -9.07
C ALA A 60 17.96 6.47 -7.63
N GLU A 61 19.14 5.86 -7.46
CA GLU A 61 19.81 5.75 -6.16
C GLU A 61 20.10 7.12 -5.55
N THR A 62 20.67 8.03 -6.34
CA THR A 62 21.04 9.38 -5.88
C THR A 62 19.83 10.13 -5.37
N LEU A 63 18.73 10.14 -6.13
CA LEU A 63 17.50 10.80 -5.74
C LEU A 63 16.80 10.11 -4.56
N ALA A 64 16.84 8.78 -4.47
CA ALA A 64 16.28 8.05 -3.34
C ALA A 64 17.06 8.27 -2.02
N GLN A 65 18.35 8.58 -2.10
CA GLN A 65 19.20 8.81 -0.94
C GLN A 65 19.35 10.30 -0.56
N HIS A 66 19.10 11.21 -1.50
CA HIS A 66 19.28 12.64 -1.28
C HIS A 66 18.29 13.22 -0.25
N GLU A 67 18.77 14.06 0.67
CA GLU A 67 18.05 14.50 1.87
C GLU A 67 16.66 15.10 1.59
N LYS A 68 16.54 15.88 0.50
CA LYS A 68 15.29 16.56 0.13
C LYS A 68 14.25 15.67 -0.55
N THR A 69 14.68 14.58 -1.18
CA THR A 69 13.83 13.71 -2.03
C THR A 69 13.56 12.36 -1.40
N LYS A 70 14.49 11.85 -0.58
CA LYS A 70 14.36 10.62 0.21
C LYS A 70 13.04 10.51 1.00
N PRO A 71 12.54 11.54 1.72
CA PRO A 71 11.28 11.41 2.45
C PRO A 71 10.04 11.43 1.55
N LEU A 72 10.19 11.75 0.26
CA LEU A 72 9.09 11.96 -0.68
C LEU A 72 8.99 10.84 -1.71
N CYS A 73 9.94 9.92 -1.76
CA CYS A 73 9.95 8.84 -2.75
C CYS A 73 10.45 7.52 -2.17
N LEU A 74 10.04 6.44 -2.82
CA LEU A 74 10.51 5.07 -2.56
C LEU A 74 11.11 4.51 -3.84
N ARG A 75 12.22 3.78 -3.73
CA ARG A 75 12.82 3.13 -4.89
C ARG A 75 11.98 1.92 -5.31
N ALA A 76 11.68 1.83 -6.61
CA ALA A 76 10.99 0.69 -7.22
C ALA A 76 11.85 0.09 -8.33
N GLY A 77 12.38 -1.12 -8.11
CA GLY A 77 13.33 -1.73 -9.02
C GLY A 77 14.61 -0.90 -9.16
N ASP A 78 15.20 -0.90 -10.36
CA ASP A 78 16.52 -0.31 -10.56
C ASP A 78 16.49 1.18 -10.92
N ARG A 79 15.55 1.58 -11.79
CA ARG A 79 15.51 2.94 -12.36
C ARG A 79 14.23 3.72 -12.04
N TYR A 80 13.37 3.23 -11.15
CA TYR A 80 12.10 3.91 -10.86
C TYR A 80 12.02 4.40 -9.42
N LEU A 81 11.27 5.49 -9.25
CA LEU A 81 10.88 6.06 -7.97
C LEU A 81 9.34 6.12 -7.91
N VAL A 82 8.78 5.71 -6.78
CA VAL A 82 7.36 5.84 -6.46
C VAL A 82 7.19 7.03 -5.54
N VAL A 83 6.33 7.96 -5.94
CA VAL A 83 6.01 9.18 -5.19
C VAL A 83 4.52 9.17 -4.89
N ALA A 84 4.15 9.26 -3.62
CA ALA A 84 2.73 9.32 -3.26
C ALA A 84 2.11 10.61 -3.83
N ALA A 85 0.85 10.54 -4.31
CA ALA A 85 0.21 11.68 -4.96
C ALA A 85 0.20 12.94 -4.09
N GLN A 86 0.05 12.81 -2.76
CA GLN A 86 0.08 13.94 -1.84
C GLN A 86 1.45 14.64 -1.72
N ASP A 87 2.54 13.97 -2.10
CA ASP A 87 3.91 14.47 -1.99
C ASP A 87 4.51 14.85 -3.34
N GLU A 88 3.76 14.64 -4.43
CA GLU A 88 4.21 14.85 -5.80
C GLU A 88 4.70 16.28 -6.05
N GLU A 89 3.95 17.29 -5.61
CA GLU A 89 4.32 18.70 -5.81
C GLU A 89 5.61 19.06 -5.07
N LYS A 90 5.77 18.56 -3.83
CA LYS A 90 6.99 18.76 -3.04
C LYS A 90 8.16 18.06 -3.69
N PHE A 91 7.96 16.87 -4.22
CA PHE A 91 9.00 16.11 -4.91
C PHE A 91 9.45 16.84 -6.17
N ARG A 92 8.51 17.37 -6.98
CA ARG A 92 8.82 18.19 -8.16
C ARG A 92 9.60 19.45 -7.78
N GLN A 93 9.25 20.11 -6.68
CA GLN A 93 10.01 21.26 -6.18
C GLN A 93 11.42 20.87 -5.73
N ALA A 94 11.57 19.72 -5.06
CA ALA A 94 12.86 19.20 -4.63
C ALA A 94 13.75 18.85 -5.84
N LEU A 95 13.19 18.21 -6.87
CA LEU A 95 13.87 17.95 -8.14
C LEU A 95 14.31 19.26 -8.82
N HIS A 96 13.43 20.24 -8.89
CA HIS A 96 13.74 21.54 -9.49
C HIS A 96 14.94 22.21 -8.80
N ASN A 97 14.99 22.17 -7.47
CA ASN A 97 16.11 22.69 -6.69
C ASN A 97 17.43 21.93 -6.93
N LEU A 98 17.37 20.71 -7.46
CA LEU A 98 18.52 19.87 -7.83
C LEU A 98 18.88 19.98 -9.32
N GLY A 99 18.16 20.81 -10.09
CA GLY A 99 18.38 20.99 -11.52
C GLY A 99 17.66 19.98 -12.41
N TYR A 100 16.76 19.15 -11.86
CA TYR A 100 15.94 18.21 -12.61
C TYR A 100 14.53 18.74 -12.81
N CYS A 101 13.95 18.44 -13.98
CA CYS A 101 12.57 18.80 -14.30
C CYS A 101 11.78 17.53 -14.61
N LEU A 102 10.64 17.36 -13.95
CA LEU A 102 9.66 16.34 -14.28
C LEU A 102 8.47 17.04 -14.96
N PRO A 103 8.17 16.78 -16.26
CA PRO A 103 6.99 17.34 -16.90
C PRO A 103 5.70 16.74 -16.31
N LYS A 104 4.59 17.48 -16.41
CA LYS A 104 3.25 16.96 -16.10
C LYS A 104 2.73 16.21 -17.34
N VAL A 105 2.23 15.00 -17.14
CA VAL A 105 1.54 14.20 -18.15
C VAL A 105 0.03 14.31 -17.97
#